data_AF-A0A951RXZ0-F1
#
_entry.id   AF-A0A951RXZ0-F1
#
_cell.length_a   1.000
_cell.length_b   1.000
_cell.length_c   1.000
_cell.angle_alpha   90.00
_cell.angle_beta   90.00
_cell.angle_gamma   90.00
#
_symmetry.space_group_name_H-M   'P 1'
#
loop_
_entity.id
_entity.type
_entity.pdbx_description
1 polymer ?
#
loop_
_entity_poly.entity_id
_entity_poly.type
_entity_poly.pdbx_seq_one_letter_code
_entity_poly.pdbx_strand_id
1 'polypeptide(L)' 'MNPFTHPYFLALPGGPELLLILVLVLLFFGGRKIPDLMRGLGRGVKEFNDARGKNKNDKEVSDNPKKEVLSDNTQNNS' A
#
# COMPACT_ATOMS: atom_id res chain seq x y z
N MET A 1 -32.17 25.03 -17.10
CA MET A 1 -31.94 23.78 -16.35
C MET A 1 -30.45 23.53 -16.37
N ASN A 2 -29.78 23.69 -15.23
CA ASN A 2 -28.32 23.70 -15.19
C ASN A 2 -27.82 22.26 -15.13
N PRO A 3 -27.03 21.78 -16.11
CA PRO A 3 -26.50 20.41 -16.12
C PRO A 3 -25.38 20.19 -15.09
N PHE A 4 -25.07 21.20 -14.27
CA PHE A 4 -23.97 21.19 -13.29
C PHE A 4 -24.33 20.59 -11.93
N THR A 5 -25.59 20.25 -11.69
CA THR A 5 -25.98 19.48 -10.51
C THR A 5 -25.71 18.01 -10.80
N HIS A 6 -24.44 17.61 -10.69
CA HIS A 6 -24.03 16.22 -10.81
C HIS A 6 -24.58 15.42 -9.62
N PRO A 7 -25.28 14.30 -9.89
CA PRO A 7 -25.83 13.43 -8.86
C PRO A 7 -24.67 12.70 -8.20
N TYR A 8 -24.04 13.32 -7.21
CA TYR A 8 -23.00 12.76 -6.36
C TYR A 8 -23.42 11.52 -5.54
N PHE A 9 -24.59 10.93 -5.78
CA PHE A 9 -25.30 10.29 -4.68
C PHE A 9 -25.47 8.77 -4.75
N LEU A 10 -25.27 8.07 -5.87
CA LEU A 10 -25.80 6.70 -5.95
C LEU A 10 -24.85 5.49 -6.01
N ALA A 11 -23.53 5.59 -5.92
CA ALA A 11 -22.77 4.36 -5.61
C ALA A 11 -21.36 4.56 -5.12
N LEU A 12 -20.56 5.36 -5.82
CA LEU A 12 -19.14 5.49 -5.53
C LEU A 12 -18.71 6.92 -5.92
N PRO A 13 -18.05 7.67 -5.03
CA PRO A 13 -17.34 8.87 -5.47
C PRO A 13 -16.36 8.44 -6.57
N GLY A 14 -16.40 9.13 -7.71
CA GLY A 14 -15.46 8.90 -8.79
C GLY A 14 -14.02 9.09 -8.30
N GLY A 15 -13.04 8.68 -9.13
CA GLY A 15 -11.62 8.83 -8.82
C GLY A 15 -11.22 10.21 -8.25
N PRO A 16 -11.70 11.34 -8.82
CA PRO A 16 -11.38 12.67 -8.32
C PRO A 16 -11.93 12.95 -6.91
N GLU A 17 -13.18 12.58 -6.64
CA GLU A 17 -13.82 12.78 -5.34
C GLU A 17 -13.17 11.91 -4.26
N LEU A 18 -12.83 10.66 -4.59
CA LEU A 18 -12.15 9.75 -3.68
C LEU A 18 -10.74 10.28 -3.35
N LEU A 19 -10.02 10.84 -4.34
CA LEU A 19 -8.74 11.50 -4.13
C LEU A 19 -8.87 12.71 -3.20
N LEU A 20 -9.91 13.53 -3.37
CA LEU A 20 -10.17 14.70 -2.51
C LEU A 20 -10.43 14.28 -1.05
N ILE A 21 -11.24 13.24 -0.83
CA ILE A 21 -11.51 12.67 0.50
C ILE A 21 -10.23 12.10 1.11
N LEU A 22 -9.43 11.38 0.32
CA LEU A 22 -8.17 10.80 0.77
C LEU A 22 -7.19 11.88 1.23
N VAL A 23 -7.08 12.99 0.48
CA VAL A 23 -6.25 14.16 0.86
C VAL A 23 -6.74 14.78 2.17
N LEU A 24 -8.05 14.91 2.35
CA LEU A 24 -8.62 15.45 3.58
C LEU A 24 -8.26 14.56 4.78
N VAL A 25 -8.48 13.25 4.67
CA VAL A 25 -8.09 12.26 5.70
C VAL A 25 -6.59 12.31 5.97
N LEU A 26 -5.76 12.46 4.94
CA LEU A 26 -4.31 12.61 5.08
C LEU A 26 -3.90 13.89 5.81
N LEU A 27 -4.65 14.98 5.66
CA LEU A 27 -4.40 16.23 6.38
C LEU A 27 -4.74 16.09 7.87
N PHE A 28 -5.86 15.43 8.18
CA PHE A 28 -6.29 15.20 9.58
C PHE A 28 -5.44 14.15 10.31
N PHE A 29 -5.13 13.03 9.66
CA PHE A 29 -4.37 11.93 10.27
C PHE A 29 -2.87 12.01 10.03
N GLY A 30 -2.43 12.84 9.08
CA GLY A 30 -1.06 12.85 8.56
C GLY A 30 -0.80 11.64 7.66
N GLY A 31 -0.02 11.82 6.60
CA GLY A 31 0.38 10.73 5.68
C GLY A 31 1.20 9.60 6.30
N ARG A 32 1.56 9.69 7.59
CA ARG A 32 2.29 8.65 8.33
C ARG A 32 1.39 7.59 8.97
N LYS A 33 0.11 7.89 9.24
CA LYS A 33 -0.78 6.92 9.93
C LYS A 33 -1.41 5.88 9.00
N ILE A 34 -1.79 6.26 7.78
CA ILE A 34 -2.29 5.32 6.77
C ILE A 34 -1.30 4.17 6.48
N PRO A 35 0.00 4.42 6.20
CA PRO A 35 0.94 3.35 5.89
C PRO A 35 1.25 2.45 7.09
N ASP A 36 1.22 2.98 8.32
CA ASP A 36 1.45 2.19 9.53
C ASP A 36 0.28 1.24 9.82
N LEU A 37 -0.96 1.73 9.64
CA LEU A 37 -2.18 0.91 9.69
C LEU A 37 -2.21 -0.17 8.60
N MET A 38 -1.79 0.17 7.36
CA MET A 38 -1.69 -0.80 6.26
C MET A 38 -0.64 -1.89 6.54
N ARG A 39 0.52 -1.52 7.11
CA ARG A 39 1.56 -2.47 7.53
C ARG A 39 1.06 -3.40 8.64
N GLY A 40 0.33 -2.88 9.61
CA GLY A 40 -0.30 -3.67 10.67
C GLY A 40 -1.37 -4.62 10.14
N LEU A 41 -2.30 -4.11 9.32
CA LEU A 41 -3.37 -4.89 8.70
C LEU A 41 -2.82 -5.98 7.77
N GLY A 42 -1.81 -5.67 6.95
CA GLY A 42 -1.18 -6.61 6.04
C GLY A 42 -0.52 -7.79 6.77
N ARG A 43 0.13 -7.52 7.92
CA ARG A 43 0.67 -8.58 8.79
C ARG A 43 -0.43 -9.43 9.40
N GLY A 44 -1.48 -8.81 9.95
CA GLY A 44 -2.61 -9.54 10.53
C GLY A 44 -3.36 -10.41 9.52
N VAL A 45 -3.57 -9.93 8.28
CA VAL A 45 -4.19 -10.72 7.20
C VAL A 45 -3.28 -11.85 6.73
N LYS A 46 -1.94 -11.65 6.76
CA LYS A 46 -0.96 -12.69 6.44
C LYS A 46 -1.01 -13.81 7.48
N GLU A 47 -0.90 -13.47 8.76
CA GLU A 47 -0.97 -14.41 9.90
C GLU A 47 -2.33 -15.14 9.95
N PHE A 48 -3.43 -14.43 9.66
CA PHE A 48 -4.77 -15.03 9.61
C PHE A 48 -4.90 -16.07 8.49
N ASN A 49 -4.31 -15.82 7.32
CA ASN A 49 -4.31 -16.79 6.22
C ASN A 49 -3.37 -17.97 6.48
N ASP A 50 -2.25 -17.73 7.15
CA ASP A 50 -1.26 -18.74 7.56
C ASP A 50 -1.87 -19.73 8.56
N ALA A 51 -2.53 -19.21 9.61
CA ALA A 51 -3.27 -20.01 10.59
C ALA A 51 -4.44 -20.79 9.97
N ARG A 52 -5.02 -20.29 8.86
CA ARG A 52 -6.09 -20.97 8.11
C ARG A 52 -5.58 -22.05 7.15
N GLY A 53 -4.29 -22.39 7.19
CA GLY A 53 -3.70 -23.47 6.42
C GLY A 53 -3.54 -23.18 4.92
N LYS A 54 -3.72 -21.92 4.49
CA LYS A 54 -3.41 -21.49 3.12
C LYS A 54 -1.91 -21.23 3.01
N ASN A 55 -1.13 -22.30 2.94
CA ASN A 55 0.29 -22.25 2.60
C ASN A 55 0.46 -21.65 1.19
N LYS A 56 0.64 -20.34 1.12
CA LYS A 56 1.17 -19.67 -0.06
C LYS A 56 2.56 -19.19 0.32
N ASN A 57 3.53 -20.01 -0.07
CA ASN A 57 4.91 -19.60 -0.30
C ASN A 57 4.91 -18.25 -1.05
N ASP A 58 5.92 -17.44 -0.78
CA ASP A 58 6.23 -16.16 -1.43
C ASP A 58 5.41 -14.95 -0.94
N LYS A 59 6.03 -14.15 -0.08
CA LYS A 59 6.87 -13.01 -0.50
C LYS A 59 7.26 -12.22 0.75
N GLU A 60 8.54 -12.31 1.05
CA GLU A 60 9.26 -11.42 1.92
C GLU A 60 9.28 -10.03 1.25
N VAL A 61 8.29 -9.19 1.54
CA VAL A 61 8.41 -7.75 1.26
C VAL A 61 9.19 -7.15 2.43
N SER A 62 10.49 -7.44 2.43
CA SER A 62 11.48 -6.70 3.17
C SER A 62 11.68 -5.38 2.42
N ASP A 63 10.91 -4.37 2.82
CA ASP A 63 11.18 -2.98 2.46
C ASP A 63 12.48 -2.57 3.16
N ASN A 64 13.61 -2.88 2.52
CA ASN A 64 14.91 -2.29 2.84
C ASN A 64 15.38 -1.45 1.65
N PRO A 65 15.01 -0.16 1.59
CA PRO A 65 15.59 0.75 0.62
C PRO A 65 16.91 1.25 1.20
N LYS A 66 17.99 0.49 1.01
CA LYS A 66 19.42 0.90 1.00
C LYS A 66 20.32 -0.34 1.16
N LYS A 67 20.75 -0.88 0.04
CA LYS A 67 22.10 -1.46 -0.10
C LYS A 67 22.49 -1.31 -1.55
N GLU A 68 22.90 -0.08 -1.82
CA GLU A 68 23.69 0.29 -2.98
C GLU A 68 24.99 -0.54 -2.96
N VAL A 69 25.43 -0.85 -4.16
CA VAL A 69 26.46 -1.80 -4.52
C VAL A 69 27.83 -1.27 -4.09
N LEU A 70 28.64 -2.07 -3.39
CA LEU A 70 30.09 -1.95 -3.51
C LEU A 70 30.77 -3.32 -3.44
N SER A 71 31.43 -3.61 -4.56
CA SER A 71 32.46 -4.59 -4.89
C SER A 71 33.06 -5.47 -3.78
N ASP A 72 32.99 -6.78 -4.00
CA ASP A 72 34.07 -7.73 -3.71
C ASP A 72 33.97 -8.85 -4.76
N ASN A 73 34.88 -8.88 -5.74
CA ASN A 73 36.13 -9.67 -5.72
C ASN A 73 35.93 -11.07 -6.31
N THR A 74 36.76 -11.40 -7.32
CA THR A 74 37.07 -12.76 -7.80
C THR A 74 36.00 -13.44 -8.68
N GLN A 75 36.08 -13.19 -9.99
CA GLN A 75 35.88 -14.25 -10.99
C GLN A 75 37.22 -14.52 -11.67
N ASN A 76 37.87 -15.50 -11.08
CA ASN A 76 39.09 -16.20 -11.43
C ASN A 76 38.75 -17.43 -12.28
N ASN A 77 38.85 -17.35 -13.61
CA ASN A 77 39.15 -18.51 -14.47
C ASN A 77 39.03 -18.19 -15.96
N SER A 78 40.17 -17.87 -16.56
CA SER A 78 40.52 -18.34 -17.92
C SER A 78 42.01 -18.65 -17.93
#